data_AF-A0A674GBM8-F1
#
_entry.id   AF-A0A674GBM8-F1
#
_cell.length_a   1.000
_cell.length_b   1.000
_cell.length_c   1.000
_cell.angle_alpha   90.00
_cell.angle_beta   90.00
_cell.angle_gamma   90.00
#
_symmetry.space_group_name_H-M   'P 1'
#
loop_
_entity.id
_entity.type
_entity.pdbx_description
1 polymer ?
#
loop_
_entity_poly.entity_id
_entity_poly.type
_entity_poly.pdbx_seq_one_letter_code
_entity_poly.pdbx_strand_id
1 'polypeptide(L)'
;RVALTRCPRPQEPEQRPKEGGGGRHRVWAAVATQGWCQERSKTLSSLLSTVRLPGTSQTFTARKEREVMLRLKEVVDRQRDELRAQAHEIVCKSRDTEALQEQLHRFMAMNEELRHKVAVVQAQLKSALEQKSDLEAALLQSQRETSRRSRTALESWRPEPGVVSLSCGLFCCWASPTRPRTPSLELQQILQERNELKTNLFLVQEELAYYQSVSMCLMPWIRISPSPELPPPSRDQRFDICS
;
A
#
# COMPACT_ATOMS: atom_id res chain seq x y z
N ARG A 1 7.30 -66.07 66.27
CA ARG A 1 8.31 -66.58 67.21
C ARG A 1 9.27 -65.44 67.55
N VAL A 2 9.27 -65.05 68.84
CA VAL A 2 10.40 -64.46 69.61
C VAL A 2 10.96 -63.11 69.09
N ALA A 3 11.01 -61.99 69.82
CA ALA A 3 10.73 -61.69 71.23
C ALA A 3 10.27 -60.23 71.35
N LEU A 4 9.17 -60.02 72.08
CA LEU A 4 8.89 -58.76 72.75
C LEU A 4 9.95 -58.61 73.84
N THR A 5 10.94 -57.74 73.61
CA THR A 5 11.86 -57.30 74.67
C THR A 5 11.06 -56.43 75.63
N ARG A 6 10.41 -57.09 76.59
CA ARG A 6 9.83 -56.46 77.78
C ARG A 6 10.93 -55.67 78.47
N CYS A 7 10.81 -54.34 78.48
CA CYS A 7 11.56 -53.51 79.41
C CYS A 7 11.27 -54.02 80.84
N PRO A 8 12.28 -54.27 81.66
CA PRO A 8 12.07 -54.69 83.04
C PRO A 8 11.35 -53.56 83.79
N ARG A 9 10.19 -53.88 84.39
CA ARG A 9 9.54 -53.02 85.38
C ARG A 9 10.53 -52.78 86.53
N PRO A 10 10.72 -51.55 87.02
CA PRO A 10 11.43 -51.32 88.27
C PRO A 10 10.67 -52.03 89.39
N GLN A 11 11.37 -52.89 90.15
CA GLN A 11 10.86 -53.46 91.40
C GLN A 11 10.64 -52.32 92.40
N GLU A 12 9.44 -52.24 92.98
CA GLU A 12 9.18 -51.41 94.17
C GLU A 12 9.95 -52.00 95.36
N PRO A 13 10.74 -51.20 96.10
CA PRO A 13 11.15 -51.57 97.44
C PRO A 13 9.99 -51.27 98.41
N GLU A 14 9.26 -52.31 98.79
CA GLU A 14 8.40 -52.29 99.97
C GLU A 14 9.29 -52.21 101.21
N GLN A 15 9.48 -51.01 101.76
CA GLN A 15 9.93 -50.78 103.13
C GLN A 15 9.50 -49.39 103.57
N ARG A 16 8.51 -49.33 104.47
CA ARG A 16 8.21 -48.13 105.26
C ARG A 16 9.41 -47.79 106.14
N PRO A 17 9.76 -46.50 106.26
CA PRO A 17 10.09 -45.95 107.55
C PRO A 17 9.12 -44.84 107.93
N LYS A 18 9.06 -44.63 109.24
CA LYS A 18 8.08 -43.85 109.97
C LYS A 18 8.10 -42.36 109.58
N GLU A 19 6.95 -41.74 109.83
CA GLU A 19 6.68 -40.32 109.66
C GLU A 19 7.79 -39.43 110.24
N GLY A 20 8.19 -38.43 109.46
CA GLY A 20 9.05 -37.33 109.89
C GLY A 20 10.19 -37.01 108.93
N GLY A 21 9.90 -36.34 107.79
CA GLY A 21 10.97 -35.80 106.92
C GLY A 21 10.71 -35.77 105.41
N GLY A 22 9.53 -36.20 104.93
CA GLY A 22 9.24 -36.38 103.50
C GLY A 22 9.04 -35.12 102.65
N GLY A 23 9.15 -33.91 103.23
CA GLY A 23 9.03 -32.65 102.49
C GLY A 23 10.30 -32.30 101.71
N ARG A 24 11.47 -32.42 102.34
CA ARG A 24 12.75 -32.01 101.72
C ARG A 24 13.15 -32.91 100.55
N HIS A 25 12.96 -34.22 100.68
CA HIS A 25 13.33 -35.17 99.62
C HIS A 25 12.44 -35.05 98.37
N ARG A 26 11.13 -34.79 98.55
CA ARG A 26 10.20 -34.54 97.43
C ARG A 26 10.50 -33.23 96.72
N VAL A 27 10.86 -32.18 97.46
CA VAL A 27 11.27 -30.90 96.89
C VAL A 27 12.59 -31.04 96.11
N TRP A 28 13.58 -31.76 96.65
CA TRP A 28 14.83 -32.04 95.95
C TRP A 28 14.64 -32.84 94.66
N ALA A 29 13.80 -33.87 94.67
CA ALA A 29 13.46 -34.64 93.47
C ALA A 29 12.75 -33.77 92.41
N ALA A 30 11.79 -32.94 92.83
CA ALA A 30 11.09 -32.02 91.93
C ALA A 30 12.05 -31.00 91.29
N VAL A 31 12.93 -30.38 92.08
CA VAL A 31 13.94 -29.43 91.60
C VAL A 31 14.93 -30.11 90.64
N ALA A 32 15.37 -31.34 90.93
CA ALA A 32 16.24 -32.10 90.05
C ALA A 32 15.55 -32.43 88.70
N THR A 33 14.29 -32.87 88.73
CA THR A 33 13.52 -33.13 87.49
C THR A 33 13.25 -31.86 86.69
N GLN A 34 13.00 -30.73 87.35
CA GLN A 34 12.82 -29.44 86.70
C GLN A 34 14.13 -28.96 86.04
N GLY A 35 15.26 -29.09 86.75
CA GLY A 35 16.58 -28.81 86.19
C GLY A 35 16.88 -29.68 84.97
N TRP A 36 16.59 -30.99 85.04
CA TRP A 36 16.83 -31.92 83.94
C TRP A 36 15.95 -31.63 82.71
N CYS A 37 14.67 -31.31 82.93
CA CYS A 37 13.76 -30.86 81.86
C CYS A 37 14.19 -29.51 81.27
N GLN A 38 14.67 -28.59 82.09
CA GLN A 38 15.11 -27.27 81.63
C GLN A 38 16.42 -27.37 80.83
N GLU A 39 17.34 -28.23 81.26
CA GLU A 39 18.58 -28.52 80.52
C GLU A 39 18.26 -29.17 79.17
N ARG A 40 17.40 -30.20 79.15
CA ARG A 40 16.94 -30.82 77.90
C ARG A 40 16.20 -29.84 76.99
N SER A 41 15.39 -28.95 77.54
CA SER A 41 14.71 -27.91 76.77
C SER A 41 15.70 -26.92 76.14
N LYS A 42 16.75 -26.53 76.88
CA LYS A 42 17.85 -25.71 76.34
C LYS A 42 18.64 -26.46 75.27
N THR A 43 18.96 -27.73 75.47
CA THR A 43 19.66 -28.56 74.48
C THR A 43 18.80 -28.75 73.23
N LEU A 44 17.51 -29.02 73.38
CA LEU A 44 16.58 -29.14 72.26
C LEU A 44 16.40 -27.80 71.53
N SER A 45 16.36 -26.68 72.25
CA SER A 45 16.30 -25.33 71.65
C SER A 45 17.59 -24.99 70.89
N SER A 46 18.75 -25.34 71.46
CA SER A 46 20.06 -25.21 70.80
C SER A 46 20.14 -26.08 69.55
N LEU A 47 19.73 -27.35 69.64
CA LEU A 47 19.68 -28.26 68.49
C LEU A 47 18.65 -27.80 67.44
N LEU A 48 17.48 -27.29 67.83
CA LEU A 48 16.52 -26.67 66.90
C LEU A 48 17.10 -25.44 66.22
N SER A 49 17.91 -24.64 66.93
CA SER A 49 18.59 -23.47 66.37
C SER A 49 19.68 -23.90 65.38
N THR A 50 20.42 -24.97 65.68
CA THR A 50 21.44 -25.57 64.79
C THR A 50 20.80 -26.25 63.57
N VAL A 51 19.68 -26.94 63.73
CA VAL A 51 18.94 -27.63 62.65
C VAL A 51 18.17 -26.64 61.76
N ARG A 52 17.81 -25.45 62.27
CA ARG A 52 17.09 -24.41 61.51
C ARG A 52 17.92 -23.71 60.41
N LEU A 53 19.18 -24.08 60.19
CA LEU A 53 20.00 -23.45 59.14
C LEU A 53 20.58 -24.48 58.16
N PRO A 54 19.81 -24.74 57.09
CA PRO A 54 20.31 -24.51 55.72
C PRO A 54 19.48 -23.47 54.92
N GLY A 55 18.47 -22.84 55.53
CA GLY A 55 17.46 -22.03 54.82
C GLY A 55 17.92 -20.70 54.24
N THR A 56 19.01 -20.09 54.71
CA THR A 56 19.46 -18.76 54.26
C THR A 56 20.12 -18.78 52.87
N SER A 57 20.82 -19.86 52.52
CA SER A 57 21.41 -20.01 51.18
C SER A 57 20.36 -20.38 50.14
N GLN A 58 19.43 -21.30 50.45
CA GLN A 58 18.31 -21.66 49.55
C GLN A 58 17.35 -20.50 49.29
N THR A 59 17.10 -19.64 50.28
CA THR A 59 16.24 -18.46 50.10
C THR A 59 16.93 -17.36 49.28
N PHE A 60 18.24 -17.23 49.41
CA PHE A 60 19.04 -16.31 48.59
C PHE A 60 19.13 -16.77 47.12
N THR A 61 19.33 -18.07 46.86
CA THR A 61 19.29 -18.62 45.49
C THR A 61 17.90 -18.49 44.88
N ALA A 62 16.84 -18.83 45.63
CA ALA A 62 15.46 -18.65 45.18
C ALA A 62 15.11 -17.17 44.89
N ARG A 63 15.69 -16.21 45.61
CA ARG A 63 15.52 -14.78 45.34
C ARG A 63 16.18 -14.36 44.02
N LYS A 64 17.39 -14.84 43.75
CA LYS A 64 18.10 -14.61 42.48
C LYS A 64 17.37 -15.25 41.30
N GLU A 65 16.85 -16.47 41.47
CA GLU A 65 16.05 -17.14 40.44
C GLU A 65 14.76 -16.37 40.11
N ARG A 66 14.08 -15.83 41.13
CA ARG A 66 12.92 -14.95 40.93
C ARG A 66 13.30 -13.67 40.20
N GLU A 67 14.43 -13.06 40.54
CA GLU A 67 14.93 -11.88 39.83
C GLU A 67 15.22 -12.18 38.36
N VAL A 68 15.92 -13.28 38.07
CA VAL A 68 16.17 -13.76 36.71
C VAL A 68 14.85 -14.02 35.97
N MET A 69 13.88 -14.65 36.62
CA MET A 69 12.56 -14.91 36.04
C MET A 69 11.82 -13.61 35.70
N LEU A 70 11.88 -12.60 36.56
CA LEU A 70 11.29 -11.29 36.28
C LEU A 70 11.97 -10.62 35.09
N ARG A 71 13.31 -10.68 35.00
CA ARG A 71 14.06 -10.17 33.85
C ARG A 71 13.71 -10.90 32.56
N LEU A 72 13.61 -12.22 32.60
CA LEU A 72 13.19 -13.02 31.44
C LEU A 72 11.75 -12.68 31.04
N LYS A 73 10.84 -12.51 32.00
CA LYS A 73 9.48 -12.08 31.72
C LYS A 73 9.45 -10.69 31.07
N GLU A 74 10.21 -9.73 31.57
CA GLU A 74 10.35 -8.39 30.97
C GLU A 74 10.81 -8.49 29.51
N VAL A 75 11.83 -9.30 29.22
CA VAL A 75 12.35 -9.49 27.86
C VAL A 75 11.32 -10.18 26.96
N VAL A 76 10.65 -11.23 27.46
CA VAL A 76 9.61 -11.94 26.71
C VAL A 76 8.42 -11.03 26.40
N ASP A 77 7.97 -10.23 27.38
CA ASP A 77 6.87 -9.30 27.17
C ASP A 77 7.25 -8.20 26.17
N ARG A 78 8.49 -7.66 26.24
CA ARG A 78 9.01 -6.74 25.21
C ARG A 78 9.04 -7.37 23.82
N GLN A 79 9.55 -8.61 23.70
CA GLN A 79 9.59 -9.31 22.42
C GLN A 79 8.18 -9.56 21.86
N ARG A 80 7.20 -9.83 22.73
CA ARG A 80 5.79 -9.95 22.30
C ARG A 80 5.24 -8.64 21.77
N ASP A 81 5.53 -7.54 22.43
CA ASP A 81 5.08 -6.22 21.99
C ASP A 81 5.80 -5.78 20.70
N GLU A 82 7.08 -6.09 20.55
CA GLU A 82 7.84 -5.92 19.31
C GLU A 82 7.22 -6.72 18.16
N LEU A 83 6.90 -8.00 18.39
CA LEU A 83 6.24 -8.84 17.39
C LEU A 83 4.86 -8.31 17.00
N ARG A 84 4.09 -7.76 17.95
CA ARG A 84 2.79 -7.12 17.67
C ARG A 84 2.98 -5.85 16.84
N ALA A 85 3.95 -5.01 17.19
CA ALA A 85 4.24 -3.80 16.45
C ALA A 85 4.68 -4.11 15.00
N GLN A 86 5.58 -5.08 14.82
CA GLN A 86 6.01 -5.55 13.52
C GLN A 86 4.86 -6.17 12.71
N ALA A 87 3.98 -6.95 13.35
CA ALA A 87 2.80 -7.51 12.69
C ALA A 87 1.86 -6.39 12.18
N HIS A 88 1.65 -5.34 12.98
CA HIS A 88 0.88 -4.18 12.53
C HIS A 88 1.56 -3.43 11.38
N GLU A 89 2.88 -3.25 11.43
CA GLU A 89 3.65 -2.63 10.34
C GLU A 89 3.55 -3.44 9.05
N ILE A 90 3.65 -4.77 9.12
CA ILE A 90 3.46 -5.67 7.97
C ILE A 90 2.07 -5.47 7.35
N VAL A 91 1.02 -5.40 8.17
CA VAL A 91 -0.35 -5.19 7.69
C VAL A 91 -0.53 -3.79 7.07
N CYS A 92 0.08 -2.75 7.62
CA CYS A 92 0.05 -1.42 7.00
C CYS A 92 0.74 -1.45 5.63
N LYS A 93 1.96 -1.98 5.56
CA LYS A 93 2.69 -2.10 4.30
C LYS A 93 1.97 -2.99 3.27
N SER A 94 1.29 -4.06 3.71
CA SER A 94 0.53 -4.91 2.79
C SER A 94 -0.62 -4.14 2.14
N ARG A 95 -1.35 -3.32 2.91
CA ARG A 95 -2.41 -2.45 2.38
C ARG A 95 -1.88 -1.43 1.37
N ASP A 96 -0.70 -0.85 1.62
CA ASP A 96 -0.07 0.07 0.68
C ASP A 96 0.30 -0.66 -0.62
N THR A 97 0.85 -1.87 -0.52
CA THR A 97 1.15 -2.69 -1.71
C THR A 97 -0.09 -3.08 -2.49
N GLU A 98 -1.19 -3.42 -1.81
CA GLU A 98 -2.48 -3.71 -2.44
C GLU A 98 -3.04 -2.47 -3.17
N ALA A 99 -3.02 -1.30 -2.52
CA ALA A 99 -3.46 -0.05 -3.14
C ALA A 99 -2.65 0.31 -4.40
N LEU A 100 -1.33 0.14 -4.35
CA LEU A 100 -0.45 0.35 -5.51
C LEU A 100 -0.71 -0.68 -6.63
N GLN A 101 -0.98 -1.95 -6.28
CA GLN A 101 -1.36 -2.97 -7.24
C GLN A 101 -2.66 -2.61 -7.97
N GLU A 102 -3.68 -2.14 -7.25
CA GLU A 102 -4.93 -1.69 -7.88
C GLU A 102 -4.70 -0.51 -8.83
N GLN A 103 -3.85 0.44 -8.45
CA GLN A 103 -3.49 1.55 -9.32
C GLN A 103 -2.80 1.06 -10.60
N LEU A 104 -1.85 0.14 -10.49
CA LEU A 104 -1.21 -0.49 -11.64
C LEU A 104 -2.24 -1.19 -12.54
N HIS A 105 -3.18 -1.95 -11.97
CA HIS A 105 -4.25 -2.59 -12.74
C HIS A 105 -5.11 -1.57 -13.50
N ARG A 106 -5.48 -0.44 -12.86
CA ARG A 106 -6.19 0.66 -13.53
C ARG A 106 -5.37 1.26 -14.68
N PHE A 107 -4.08 1.49 -14.49
CA PHE A 107 -3.18 1.99 -15.54
C PHE A 107 -3.04 1.01 -16.71
N MET A 108 -2.92 -0.29 -16.43
CA MET A 108 -2.86 -1.30 -17.49
C MET A 108 -4.15 -1.35 -18.31
N ALA A 109 -5.31 -1.28 -17.66
CA ALA A 109 -6.60 -1.22 -18.35
C ALA A 109 -6.72 0.02 -19.25
N MET A 110 -6.32 1.20 -18.75
CA MET A 110 -6.30 2.43 -19.55
C MET A 110 -5.30 2.35 -20.71
N ASN A 111 -4.12 1.75 -20.48
CA ASN A 111 -3.13 1.58 -21.53
C ASN A 111 -3.65 0.68 -22.67
N GLU A 112 -4.34 -0.41 -22.32
CA GLU A 112 -4.98 -1.29 -23.30
C GLU A 112 -6.10 -0.57 -24.06
N GLU A 113 -6.92 0.23 -23.38
CA GLU A 113 -7.93 1.05 -24.02
C GLU A 113 -7.32 2.05 -25.02
N LEU A 114 -6.20 2.69 -24.66
CA LEU A 114 -5.49 3.60 -25.57
C LEU A 114 -4.92 2.86 -26.78
N ARG A 115 -4.31 1.68 -26.60
CA ARG A 115 -3.86 0.84 -27.72
C ARG A 115 -5.01 0.45 -28.63
N HIS A 116 -6.17 0.11 -28.07
CA HIS A 116 -7.36 -0.20 -28.83
C HIS A 116 -7.86 1.02 -29.62
N LYS A 117 -7.93 2.22 -29.00
CA LYS A 117 -8.28 3.46 -29.69
C LYS A 117 -7.35 3.77 -30.85
N VAL A 118 -6.04 3.64 -30.65
CA VAL A 118 -5.04 3.79 -31.72
C VAL A 118 -5.27 2.79 -32.85
N ALA A 119 -5.53 1.52 -32.53
CA ALA A 119 -5.80 0.51 -33.55
C ALA A 119 -7.07 0.81 -34.37
N VAL A 120 -8.15 1.26 -33.72
CA VAL A 120 -9.40 1.65 -34.39
C VAL A 120 -9.19 2.85 -35.29
N VAL A 121 -8.56 3.93 -34.79
CA VAL A 121 -8.27 5.12 -35.60
C VAL A 121 -7.34 4.80 -36.76
N GLN A 122 -6.33 3.95 -36.55
CA GLN A 122 -5.45 3.50 -37.62
C GLN A 122 -6.19 2.67 -38.69
N ALA A 123 -7.15 1.83 -38.29
CA ALA A 123 -7.99 1.09 -39.23
C ALA A 123 -8.92 2.02 -40.02
N GLN A 124 -9.53 3.00 -39.36
CA GLN A 124 -10.34 4.03 -40.00
C GLN A 124 -9.54 4.84 -41.02
N LEU A 125 -8.32 5.24 -40.67
CA LEU A 125 -7.42 5.96 -41.58
C LEU A 125 -7.10 5.13 -42.83
N LYS A 126 -6.77 3.85 -42.66
CA LYS A 126 -6.50 2.94 -43.80
C LYS A 126 -7.71 2.80 -44.72
N SER A 127 -8.89 2.55 -44.15
CA SER A 127 -10.13 2.46 -44.92
C SER A 127 -10.46 3.76 -45.67
N ALA A 128 -10.21 4.93 -45.07
CA ALA A 128 -10.43 6.21 -45.71
C ALA A 128 -9.45 6.45 -46.87
N LEU A 129 -8.19 6.02 -46.73
CA LEU A 129 -7.19 6.08 -47.79
C LEU A 129 -7.55 5.16 -48.96
N GLU A 130 -8.00 3.93 -48.68
CA GLU A 130 -8.49 3.00 -49.71
C GLU A 130 -9.67 3.59 -50.47
N GLN A 131 -10.71 4.07 -49.76
CA GLN A 131 -11.87 4.73 -50.38
C GLN A 131 -11.47 5.94 -51.22
N LYS A 132 -10.53 6.77 -50.75
CA LYS A 132 -10.00 7.90 -51.53
C LYS A 132 -9.34 7.40 -52.81
N SER A 133 -8.50 6.37 -52.73
CA SER A 133 -7.82 5.81 -53.90
C SER A 133 -8.81 5.24 -54.94
N ASP A 134 -9.88 4.59 -54.47
CA ASP A 134 -10.94 4.06 -55.33
C ASP A 134 -11.71 5.17 -56.04
N LEU A 135 -12.05 6.25 -55.31
CA LEU A 135 -12.72 7.42 -55.87
C LEU A 135 -11.84 8.17 -56.88
N GLU A 136 -10.54 8.32 -56.59
CA GLU A 136 -9.58 8.91 -57.53
C GLU A 136 -9.45 8.06 -58.80
N ALA A 137 -9.40 6.73 -58.67
CA ALA A 137 -9.39 5.83 -59.82
C ALA A 137 -10.68 5.92 -60.64
N ALA A 138 -11.85 5.98 -59.99
CA ALA A 138 -13.14 6.14 -60.65
C ALA A 138 -13.26 7.49 -61.38
N LEU A 139 -12.76 8.58 -60.77
CA LEU A 139 -12.71 9.90 -61.40
C LEU A 139 -11.84 9.88 -62.66
N LEU A 140 -10.64 9.29 -62.59
CA LEU A 140 -9.75 9.16 -63.74
C LEU A 140 -10.36 8.30 -64.86
N GLN A 141 -11.07 7.23 -64.52
CA GLN A 141 -11.81 6.41 -65.49
C GLN A 141 -12.93 7.22 -66.17
N SER A 142 -13.76 7.91 -65.40
CA SER A 142 -14.81 8.79 -65.93
C SER A 142 -14.27 9.89 -66.84
N GLN A 143 -13.12 10.48 -66.48
CA GLN A 143 -12.42 11.46 -67.32
C GLN A 143 -11.91 10.85 -68.64
N ARG A 144 -11.38 9.62 -68.60
CA ARG A 144 -10.96 8.90 -69.81
C ARG A 144 -12.16 8.57 -70.70
N GLU A 145 -13.27 8.13 -70.13
CA GLU A 145 -14.50 7.82 -70.87
C GLU A 145 -15.10 9.06 -71.53
N THR A 146 -15.21 10.17 -70.79
CA THR A 146 -15.68 11.45 -71.33
C THR A 146 -14.78 11.94 -72.46
N SER A 147 -13.45 11.86 -72.29
CA SER A 147 -12.49 12.19 -73.36
C SER A 147 -12.66 11.31 -74.60
N ARG A 148 -12.88 9.99 -74.42
CA ARG A 148 -13.17 9.08 -75.53
C ARG A 148 -14.47 9.45 -76.24
N ARG A 149 -15.55 9.72 -75.49
CA ARG A 149 -16.84 10.17 -76.04
C ARG A 149 -16.71 11.48 -76.82
N SER A 150 -15.94 12.45 -76.31
CA SER A 150 -15.68 13.72 -77.00
C SER A 150 -14.91 13.52 -78.30
N ARG A 151 -13.91 12.61 -78.35
CA ARG A 151 -13.20 12.28 -79.59
C ARG A 151 -14.13 11.64 -80.62
N THR A 152 -14.90 10.62 -80.22
CA THR A 152 -15.87 9.98 -81.13
C THR A 152 -16.97 10.93 -81.59
N ALA A 153 -17.40 11.87 -80.73
CA ALA A 153 -18.34 12.91 -81.12
C ALA A 153 -17.73 13.87 -82.14
N LEU A 154 -16.48 14.31 -81.95
CA LEU A 154 -15.78 15.18 -82.91
C LEU A 154 -15.52 14.49 -84.25
N GLU A 155 -15.19 13.20 -84.24
CA GLU A 155 -15.07 12.38 -85.45
C GLU A 155 -16.42 12.20 -86.18
N SER A 156 -17.53 12.12 -85.45
CA SER A 156 -18.88 12.08 -86.02
C SER A 156 -19.31 13.39 -86.70
N TRP A 157 -18.69 14.53 -86.34
CA TRP A 157 -18.98 15.86 -86.91
C TRP A 157 -18.00 16.28 -88.01
N ARG A 158 -17.10 15.40 -88.48
CA ARG A 158 -16.19 15.72 -89.59
C ARG A 158 -16.99 15.92 -90.88
N PRO A 159 -17.09 17.14 -91.45
CA PRO A 159 -17.78 17.35 -92.71
C PRO A 159 -16.87 16.84 -93.84
N GLU A 160 -17.48 16.19 -94.83
CA GLU A 160 -16.87 15.89 -96.12
C GLU A 160 -16.15 17.14 -96.68
N PRO A 161 -14.91 17.02 -97.21
CA PRO A 161 -14.16 18.17 -97.66
C PRO A 161 -14.74 18.73 -98.96
N GLY A 162 -15.58 19.75 -98.84
CA GLY A 162 -16.08 20.53 -99.97
C GLY A 162 -16.91 21.73 -99.50
N VAL A 163 -16.54 22.91 -99.99
CA VAL A 163 -17.21 24.22 -99.85
C VAL A 163 -16.76 25.08 -98.65
N VAL A 164 -15.82 25.98 -98.98
CA VAL A 164 -15.45 27.18 -98.23
C VAL A 164 -16.68 28.08 -98.07
N SER A 165 -17.07 28.40 -96.83
CA SER A 165 -18.00 29.49 -96.53
C SER A 165 -17.34 30.46 -95.55
N LEU A 166 -17.05 31.66 -96.05
CA LEU A 166 -16.56 32.81 -95.31
C LEU A 166 -17.68 33.38 -94.45
N SER A 167 -17.84 32.88 -93.23
CA SER A 167 -18.73 33.47 -92.22
C SER A 167 -18.39 33.00 -90.81
N CYS A 168 -17.12 33.12 -90.43
CA CYS A 168 -16.72 32.95 -89.03
C CYS A 168 -15.70 34.01 -88.62
N GLY A 169 -16.10 35.29 -88.77
CA GLY A 169 -15.27 36.45 -88.43
C GLY A 169 -15.87 37.39 -87.39
N LEU A 170 -17.08 37.13 -86.87
CA LEU A 170 -17.82 38.16 -86.12
C LEU A 170 -18.63 37.64 -84.90
N PHE A 171 -18.23 36.50 -84.30
CA PHE A 171 -18.84 36.02 -83.05
C PHE A 171 -17.86 35.90 -81.89
N CYS A 172 -16.69 36.50 -82.03
CA CYS A 172 -15.71 36.64 -80.96
C CYS A 172 -15.50 38.14 -80.72
N CYS A 173 -15.82 38.62 -79.51
CA CYS A 173 -15.30 39.85 -78.86
C CYS A 173 -16.25 41.01 -78.48
N TRP A 174 -17.58 40.93 -78.64
CA TRP A 174 -18.50 41.90 -78.00
C TRP A 174 -19.83 41.18 -77.74
N ALA A 175 -20.57 41.26 -76.65
CA ALA A 175 -20.62 42.19 -75.55
C ALA A 175 -21.18 41.48 -74.31
N SER A 176 -20.48 41.59 -73.18
CA SER A 176 -21.01 41.72 -71.82
C SER A 176 -19.81 41.92 -70.89
N PRO A 177 -19.50 43.18 -70.49
CA PRO A 177 -18.38 43.52 -69.62
C PRO A 177 -18.70 43.24 -68.14
N THR A 178 -19.02 41.99 -67.80
CA THR A 178 -19.09 41.48 -66.42
C THR A 178 -18.84 39.97 -66.41
N ARG A 179 -17.82 39.51 -67.14
CA ARG A 179 -17.22 38.21 -66.86
C ARG A 179 -15.93 38.48 -66.10
N PRO A 180 -15.85 38.18 -64.79
CA PRO A 180 -14.59 38.31 -64.07
C PRO A 180 -13.59 37.35 -64.72
N ARG A 181 -12.67 37.89 -65.53
CA ARG A 181 -11.46 37.18 -65.93
C ARG A 181 -10.62 37.11 -64.65
N THR A 182 -10.62 35.90 -64.09
CA THR A 182 -9.84 35.38 -62.95
C THR A 182 -10.02 36.08 -61.60
N PRO A 183 -10.96 35.60 -60.75
CA PRO A 183 -10.85 35.67 -59.29
C PRO A 183 -10.05 34.50 -58.69
N SER A 184 -9.45 33.62 -59.49
CA SER A 184 -9.33 32.23 -59.06
C SER A 184 -8.05 31.84 -58.34
N LEU A 185 -6.88 32.43 -58.60
CA LEU A 185 -5.64 31.87 -58.06
C LEU A 185 -5.40 32.27 -56.59
N GLU A 186 -5.46 33.57 -56.29
CA GLU A 186 -5.32 34.06 -54.92
C GLU A 186 -6.48 33.62 -54.04
N LEU A 187 -7.73 33.61 -54.55
CA LEU A 187 -8.86 33.11 -53.78
C LEU A 187 -8.76 31.60 -53.53
N GLN A 188 -8.31 30.82 -54.52
CA GLN A 188 -8.06 29.38 -54.32
C GLN A 188 -6.93 29.14 -53.33
N GLN A 189 -5.89 29.96 -53.37
CA GLN A 189 -4.78 29.90 -52.43
C GLN A 189 -5.22 30.27 -51.01
N ILE A 190 -5.99 31.35 -50.82
CA ILE A 190 -6.57 31.73 -49.53
C ILE A 190 -7.53 30.65 -49.02
N LEU A 191 -8.31 30.02 -49.90
CA LEU A 191 -9.19 28.92 -49.52
C LEU A 191 -8.40 27.66 -49.11
N GLN A 192 -7.29 27.39 -49.78
CA GLN A 192 -6.39 26.30 -49.44
C GLN A 192 -5.69 26.56 -48.10
N GLU A 193 -5.09 27.74 -47.93
CA GLU A 193 -4.48 28.19 -46.67
C GLU A 193 -5.50 28.17 -45.54
N ARG A 194 -6.75 28.61 -45.77
CA ARG A 194 -7.84 28.52 -44.78
C ARG A 194 -8.17 27.08 -44.42
N ASN A 195 -8.12 26.14 -45.37
CA ASN A 195 -8.38 24.74 -45.09
C ASN A 195 -7.23 24.11 -44.30
N GLU A 196 -5.98 24.44 -44.64
CA GLU A 196 -4.78 24.01 -43.92
C GLU A 196 -4.73 24.58 -42.50
N LEU A 197 -5.08 25.86 -42.32
CA LEU A 197 -5.21 26.47 -41.01
C LEU A 197 -6.36 25.87 -40.21
N LYS A 198 -7.46 25.50 -40.86
CA LYS A 198 -8.58 24.81 -40.19
C LYS A 198 -8.16 23.42 -39.70
N THR A 199 -7.38 22.67 -40.46
CA THR A 199 -6.84 21.38 -40.02
C THR A 199 -5.83 21.55 -38.89
N ASN A 200 -4.94 22.54 -38.97
CA ASN A 200 -3.97 22.81 -37.91
C ASN A 200 -4.63 23.30 -36.61
N LEU A 201 -5.64 24.16 -36.70
CA LEU A 201 -6.44 24.61 -35.55
C LEU A 201 -7.14 23.42 -34.88
N PHE A 202 -7.67 22.49 -35.67
CA PHE A 202 -8.30 21.28 -35.15
C PHE A 202 -7.30 20.39 -34.41
N LEU A 203 -6.11 20.16 -34.98
CA LEU A 203 -5.03 19.40 -34.34
C LEU A 203 -4.57 20.05 -33.03
N VAL A 204 -4.35 21.37 -33.03
CA VAL A 204 -3.94 22.11 -31.83
C VAL A 204 -5.04 22.11 -30.77
N GLN A 205 -6.33 22.16 -31.15
CA GLN A 205 -7.44 22.00 -30.21
C GLN A 205 -7.47 20.60 -29.59
N GLU A 206 -7.19 19.56 -30.36
CA GLU A 206 -7.08 18.19 -29.87
C GLU A 206 -5.90 18.03 -28.90
N GLU A 207 -4.73 18.60 -29.24
CA GLU A 207 -3.57 18.63 -28.35
C GLU A 207 -3.86 19.38 -27.06
N LEU A 208 -4.47 20.56 -27.14
CA LEU A 208 -4.87 21.33 -25.96
C LEU A 208 -5.88 20.56 -25.10
N ALA A 209 -6.87 19.90 -25.71
CA ALA A 209 -7.82 19.06 -25.00
C ALA A 209 -7.12 17.86 -24.33
N TYR A 210 -6.15 17.25 -25.02
CA TYR A 210 -5.31 16.19 -24.47
C TYR A 210 -4.55 16.69 -23.24
N TYR A 211 -3.82 17.81 -23.33
CA TYR A 211 -3.08 18.34 -22.18
C TYR A 211 -3.98 18.83 -21.04
N GLN A 212 -5.17 19.37 -21.34
CA GLN A 212 -6.16 19.74 -20.32
C GLN A 212 -6.69 18.50 -19.58
N SER A 213 -6.99 17.41 -20.30
CA SER A 213 -7.44 16.15 -19.70
C SER A 213 -6.34 15.48 -18.87
N VAL A 214 -5.10 15.48 -19.35
CA VAL A 214 -3.92 14.96 -18.64
C VAL A 214 -3.64 15.78 -17.38
N SER A 215 -3.73 17.11 -17.46
CA SER A 215 -3.61 18.00 -16.31
C SER A 215 -4.69 17.72 -15.26
N MET A 216 -5.96 17.60 -15.67
CA MET A 216 -7.06 17.27 -14.76
C MET A 216 -6.97 15.87 -14.15
N CYS A 217 -6.38 14.88 -14.84
CA CYS A 217 -6.14 13.54 -14.29
C CYS A 217 -4.90 13.46 -13.38
N LEU A 218 -3.92 14.35 -13.52
CA LEU A 218 -2.72 14.42 -12.66
C LEU A 218 -2.97 15.22 -11.36
N MET A 219 -3.95 16.13 -11.35
CA MET A 219 -4.24 16.99 -10.20
C MET A 219 -4.82 16.29 -8.95
N PRO A 220 -5.58 15.16 -9.04
CA PRO A 220 -5.99 14.41 -7.86
C PRO A 220 -4.82 13.76 -7.12
N TRP A 221 -3.76 13.33 -7.82
CA TRP A 221 -2.61 12.64 -7.22
C TRP A 221 -1.66 13.57 -6.46
N ILE A 222 -1.50 14.81 -6.95
CA ILE A 222 -0.71 15.85 -6.26
C ILE A 222 -1.40 16.31 -4.97
N ARG A 223 -2.71 16.10 -4.83
CA ARG A 223 -3.50 16.48 -3.65
C ARG A 223 -3.68 15.36 -2.61
N ILE A 224 -3.37 14.11 -2.93
CA ILE A 224 -3.47 12.94 -2.04
C ILE A 224 -2.06 12.50 -1.56
N SER A 225 -1.13 13.44 -1.40
CA SER A 225 0.01 13.23 -0.51
C SER A 225 -0.34 13.85 0.84
N PRO A 226 -0.64 13.05 1.89
CA PRO A 226 -0.76 13.61 3.23
C PRO A 226 0.63 14.11 3.62
N SER A 227 0.79 15.43 3.76
CA SER A 227 1.93 15.97 4.50
C SER A 227 1.98 15.31 5.88
N PRO A 228 3.15 14.91 6.39
CA PRO A 228 3.26 14.42 7.75
C PRO A 228 2.88 15.56 8.70
N GLU A 229 1.75 15.43 9.39
CA GLU A 229 1.36 16.32 10.49
C GLU A 229 2.49 16.30 11.53
N LEU A 230 3.10 17.47 11.76
CA LEU A 230 3.98 17.66 12.91
C LEU A 230 3.16 17.42 14.19
N PRO A 231 3.68 16.65 15.16
CA PRO A 231 3.01 16.46 16.43
C PRO A 231 2.87 17.81 17.16
N PRO A 232 1.74 18.06 17.86
CA PRO A 232 1.54 19.30 18.59
C PRO A 232 2.62 19.44 19.68
N PRO A 233 3.10 20.67 19.94
CA PRO A 233 4.09 20.88 20.98
C PRO A 233 3.51 20.46 22.34
N SER A 234 4.27 19.61 23.03
CA SER A 234 4.01 19.20 24.40
C SER A 234 3.79 20.43 25.26
N ARG A 235 2.61 20.52 25.90
CA ARG A 235 2.32 21.51 26.94
C ARG A 235 3.18 21.22 28.17
N ASP A 236 4.44 21.59 28.13
CA ASP A 236 5.31 21.68 29.30
C ASP A 236 6.47 22.62 29.00
N GLN A 237 6.16 23.91 28.97
CA GLN A 237 7.06 24.99 29.36
C GLN A 237 6.21 26.24 29.59
N ARG A 238 5.49 26.25 30.72
CA ARG A 238 5.24 27.51 31.44
C ARG A 238 6.60 27.99 31.91
N PHE A 239 7.29 28.76 31.09
CA PHE A 239 8.32 29.66 31.58
C PHE A 239 7.60 30.91 32.07
N ASP A 240 7.60 31.08 33.38
CA ASP A 240 7.23 32.30 34.07
C ASP A 240 8.03 33.47 33.49
N ILE A 241 7.32 34.46 32.93
CA ILE A 241 7.84 35.81 32.77
C ILE A 241 6.96 36.70 33.63
N CYS A 242 7.33 36.76 34.91
CA CYS A 242 7.00 37.86 35.80
C CYS A 242 8.32 38.59 36.11
N SER A 243 8.58 39.69 35.42
CA SER A 243 9.35 40.86 35.86
C SER A 243 9.09 42.00 34.90
#